data_AF-A0A6H9UZV6-F1
#
_entry.id   AF-A0A6H9UZV6-F1
#
_cell.length_a   1.000
_cell.length_b   1.000
_cell.length_c   1.000
_cell.angle_alpha   90.00
_cell.angle_beta   90.00
_cell.angle_gamma   90.00
#
_symmetry.space_group_name_H-M   'P 1'
#
loop_
_entity.id
_entity.type
_entity.pdbx_description
1 polymer ?
#
loop_
_entity_poly.entity_id
_entity_poly.type
_entity_poly.pdbx_seq_one_letter_code
_entity_poly.pdbx_strand_id
1 'polypeptide(L)'
;MAGRHTRAADLARRVRAALRGAHPLEALTFLRYLRYVESYIRSRGGDGAALGAWIQKRLRREPRRELHALVRDVALPDALRPASEDGPERVVIPYPGPGEGPTVAVLLDPVIGSQPARFFWEIWLDAGDGEPELYESDGSVRGHLPGELVQALREPLGRLLRAKDREGCPVPLEVALPAEYFDTAVHRWRFDDIAELNDTGHLGARRRVVLRSLERRGDPDKLWAERWQAMAAEQRFGGWRTPARGAVHTDRSYREAAFGLIPVMCRPAGREPGRGAMRLALENGHGVALWHIDGHTSRACPETCDTLYAKAEELLGALGSPAELPDRLRHIRQDISEQRADGAWAEPMALLYDDPRRPLPAEETGTVDAPL
;
A
#
# COMPACT_ATOMS: atom_id res chain seq x y z
N MET A 1 -3.54 10.67 -23.27
CA MET A 1 -4.37 9.58 -23.86
C MET A 1 -3.77 8.88 -25.09
N ALA A 2 -2.59 9.27 -25.60
CA ALA A 2 -2.02 8.67 -26.83
C ALA A 2 -1.19 7.37 -26.65
N GLY A 3 -0.83 6.97 -25.42
CA GLY A 3 0.08 5.84 -25.17
C GLY A 3 -0.56 4.45 -25.01
N ARG A 4 -1.88 4.35 -24.79
CA ARG A 4 -2.57 3.05 -24.64
C ARG A 4 -2.89 2.39 -25.99
N HIS A 5 -3.11 3.19 -27.03
CA HIS A 5 -3.41 2.68 -28.38
C HIS A 5 -2.20 2.02 -29.05
N THR A 6 -0.98 2.47 -28.74
CA THR A 6 0.27 2.00 -29.37
C THR A 6 0.67 0.60 -28.88
N ARG A 7 0.43 0.26 -27.60
CA ARG A 7 0.74 -1.08 -27.04
C ARG A 7 -0.23 -2.16 -27.55
N ALA A 8 -1.51 -1.84 -27.69
CA ALA A 8 -2.51 -2.79 -28.22
C ALA A 8 -2.25 -3.12 -29.70
N ALA A 9 -1.85 -2.13 -30.50
CA ALA A 9 -1.51 -2.32 -31.90
C ALA A 9 -0.25 -3.19 -32.09
N ASP A 10 0.74 -3.03 -31.21
CA ASP A 10 1.99 -3.79 -31.27
C ASP A 10 1.83 -5.25 -30.84
N LEU A 11 1.03 -5.48 -29.79
CA LEU A 11 0.61 -6.82 -29.38
C LEU A 11 -0.16 -7.53 -30.50
N ALA A 12 -1.11 -6.84 -31.13
CA ALA A 12 -1.87 -7.39 -32.25
C ALA A 12 -0.99 -7.73 -33.48
N ARG A 13 0.12 -7.02 -33.67
CA ARG A 13 1.09 -7.28 -34.76
C ARG A 13 1.94 -8.51 -34.47
N ARG A 14 2.47 -8.62 -33.24
CA ARG A 14 3.26 -9.76 -32.77
C ARG A 14 2.43 -11.06 -32.77
N VAL A 15 1.18 -10.99 -32.33
CA VAL A 15 0.23 -12.10 -32.37
C VAL A 15 -0.07 -12.56 -33.81
N ARG A 16 -0.20 -11.63 -34.76
CA ARG A 16 -0.40 -11.98 -36.18
C ARG A 16 0.82 -12.68 -36.78
N ALA A 17 2.02 -12.29 -36.38
CA ALA A 17 3.25 -12.90 -36.89
C ALA A 17 3.41 -14.35 -36.40
N ALA A 18 3.17 -14.59 -35.10
CA ALA A 18 3.23 -15.93 -34.51
C ALA A 18 2.27 -16.93 -35.19
N LEU A 19 1.06 -16.49 -35.54
CA LEU A 19 0.03 -17.34 -36.17
C LEU A 19 0.20 -17.58 -37.67
N ARG A 20 1.13 -16.91 -38.36
CA ARG A 20 1.33 -17.06 -39.82
C ARG A 20 2.28 -18.20 -40.18
N GLY A 21 3.15 -18.60 -39.25
CA GLY A 21 4.12 -19.70 -39.45
C GLY A 21 3.83 -20.96 -38.64
N ALA A 22 2.76 -20.95 -37.83
CA ALA A 22 2.44 -22.03 -36.91
C ALA A 22 1.69 -23.18 -37.63
N HIS A 23 2.01 -24.42 -37.28
CA HIS A 23 1.24 -25.57 -37.75
C HIS A 23 -0.24 -25.43 -37.32
N PRO A 24 -1.23 -25.92 -38.08
CA PRO A 24 -2.65 -25.65 -37.80
C PRO A 24 -3.14 -26.03 -36.39
N LEU A 25 -2.51 -27.02 -35.74
CA LEU A 25 -2.75 -27.39 -34.34
C LEU A 25 -2.24 -26.31 -33.37
N GLU A 26 -1.10 -25.69 -33.66
CA GLU A 26 -0.53 -24.59 -32.86
C GLU A 26 -1.41 -23.33 -32.92
N ALA A 27 -2.07 -23.07 -34.06
CA ALA A 27 -2.99 -21.96 -34.20
C ALA A 27 -4.26 -22.12 -33.33
N LEU A 28 -4.83 -23.31 -33.29
CA LEU A 28 -5.98 -23.63 -32.42
C LEU A 28 -5.59 -23.63 -30.94
N THR A 29 -4.43 -24.18 -30.58
CA THR A 29 -3.88 -24.13 -29.23
C THR A 29 -3.67 -22.68 -28.77
N PHE A 30 -3.14 -21.83 -29.65
CA PHE A 30 -2.97 -20.42 -29.35
C PHE A 30 -4.31 -19.68 -29.21
N LEU A 31 -5.31 -19.99 -30.04
CA LEU A 31 -6.66 -19.45 -29.86
C LEU A 31 -7.32 -19.92 -28.56
N ARG A 32 -7.08 -21.17 -28.14
CA ARG A 32 -7.52 -21.70 -26.84
C ARG A 32 -6.85 -20.95 -25.69
N TYR A 33 -5.54 -20.71 -25.77
CA TYR A 33 -4.83 -19.87 -24.80
C TYR A 33 -5.43 -18.46 -24.71
N LEU A 34 -5.68 -17.79 -25.85
CA LEU A 34 -6.32 -16.48 -25.85
C LEU A 34 -7.74 -16.50 -25.28
N ARG A 35 -8.47 -17.63 -25.43
CA ARG A 35 -9.76 -17.80 -24.76
C ARG A 35 -9.60 -17.93 -23.25
N TYR A 36 -8.58 -18.62 -22.74
CA TYR A 36 -8.26 -18.61 -21.31
C TYR A 36 -7.98 -17.19 -20.82
N VAL A 37 -7.22 -16.39 -21.59
CA VAL A 37 -6.93 -14.98 -21.25
C VAL A 37 -8.21 -14.14 -21.24
N GLU A 38 -9.11 -14.28 -22.23
CA GLU A 38 -10.41 -13.59 -22.23
C GLU A 38 -11.26 -13.97 -21.00
N SER A 39 -11.34 -15.28 -20.70
CA SER A 39 -12.07 -15.79 -19.55
C SER A 39 -11.48 -15.27 -18.23
N TYR A 40 -10.15 -15.25 -18.13
CA TYR A 40 -9.41 -14.71 -16.98
C TYR A 40 -9.65 -13.21 -16.76
N ILE A 41 -9.71 -12.42 -17.83
CA ILE A 41 -10.00 -10.98 -17.77
C ILE A 41 -11.44 -10.76 -17.31
N ARG A 42 -12.39 -11.48 -17.90
CA ARG A 42 -13.82 -11.39 -17.55
C ARG A 42 -14.10 -11.81 -16.13
N SER A 43 -13.47 -12.87 -15.64
CA SER A 43 -13.65 -13.32 -14.26
C SER A 43 -13.19 -12.29 -13.22
N ARG A 44 -12.45 -11.26 -13.64
CA ARG A 44 -11.94 -10.16 -12.79
C ARG A 44 -12.57 -8.80 -13.12
N GLY A 45 -13.75 -8.81 -13.75
CA GLY A 45 -14.49 -7.59 -14.09
C GLY A 45 -13.91 -6.77 -15.25
N GLY A 46 -12.86 -7.26 -15.95
CA GLY A 46 -12.28 -6.57 -17.09
C GLY A 46 -13.08 -6.76 -18.39
N ASP A 47 -12.97 -5.79 -19.31
CA ASP A 47 -13.60 -5.87 -20.63
C ASP A 47 -12.76 -6.72 -21.61
N GLY A 48 -13.18 -7.97 -21.81
CA GLY A 48 -12.63 -8.89 -22.80
C GLY A 48 -13.31 -8.86 -24.18
N ALA A 49 -14.30 -8.00 -24.42
CA ALA A 49 -15.18 -8.09 -25.59
C ALA A 49 -14.44 -7.97 -26.93
N ALA A 50 -13.48 -7.06 -27.03
CA ALA A 50 -12.68 -6.87 -28.24
C ALA A 50 -11.83 -8.12 -28.57
N LEU A 51 -11.22 -8.74 -27.55
CA LEU A 51 -10.46 -9.98 -27.69
C LEU A 51 -11.38 -11.14 -28.08
N GLY A 52 -12.52 -11.29 -27.40
CA GLY A 52 -13.54 -12.29 -27.72
C GLY A 52 -14.04 -12.19 -29.16
N ALA A 53 -14.37 -10.97 -29.62
CA ALA A 53 -14.78 -10.72 -31.00
C ALA A 53 -13.67 -11.07 -32.01
N TRP A 54 -12.42 -10.77 -31.69
CA TRP A 54 -11.27 -11.13 -32.52
C TRP A 54 -11.07 -12.64 -32.60
N ILE A 55 -11.13 -13.36 -31.47
CA ILE A 55 -11.04 -14.83 -31.40
C ILE A 55 -12.13 -15.44 -32.29
N GLN A 56 -13.38 -14.99 -32.16
CA GLN A 56 -14.49 -15.49 -32.98
C GLN A 56 -14.29 -15.22 -34.47
N LYS A 57 -13.82 -14.02 -34.83
CA LYS A 57 -13.50 -13.68 -36.23
C LYS A 57 -12.40 -14.59 -36.80
N ARG A 58 -11.40 -14.95 -35.99
CA ARG A 58 -10.31 -15.84 -36.41
C ARG A 58 -10.78 -17.28 -36.53
N LEU A 59 -11.56 -17.76 -35.56
CA LEU A 59 -12.13 -19.11 -35.55
C LEU A 59 -13.06 -19.36 -36.75
N ARG A 60 -13.83 -18.35 -37.20
CA ARG A 60 -14.63 -18.44 -38.43
C ARG A 60 -13.81 -18.68 -39.72
N ARG A 61 -12.52 -18.33 -39.71
CA ARG A 61 -11.60 -18.54 -40.84
C ARG A 61 -10.84 -19.87 -40.75
N GLU A 62 -11.05 -20.64 -39.68
CA GLU A 62 -10.42 -21.94 -39.48
C GLU A 62 -11.27 -23.04 -40.15
N PRO A 63 -10.73 -23.78 -41.14
CA PRO A 63 -11.48 -24.79 -41.88
C PRO A 63 -11.96 -25.99 -41.04
N ARG A 64 -11.25 -26.34 -39.95
CA ARG A 64 -11.55 -27.51 -39.10
C ARG A 64 -12.63 -27.20 -38.07
N ARG A 65 -13.88 -27.19 -38.51
CA ARG A 65 -15.04 -26.81 -37.68
C ARG A 65 -15.24 -27.74 -36.49
N GLU A 66 -14.93 -29.01 -36.65
CA GLU A 66 -14.97 -30.05 -35.63
C GLU A 66 -14.06 -29.75 -34.43
N LEU A 67 -13.00 -28.97 -34.61
CA LEU A 67 -12.09 -28.55 -33.53
C LEU A 67 -12.46 -27.21 -32.88
N HIS A 68 -13.53 -26.55 -33.31
CA HIS A 68 -13.93 -25.25 -32.74
C HIS A 68 -14.30 -25.36 -31.25
N ALA A 69 -14.82 -26.51 -30.82
CA ALA A 69 -15.12 -26.81 -29.43
C ALA A 69 -13.87 -26.65 -28.53
N LEU A 70 -12.69 -27.03 -29.02
CA LEU A 70 -11.41 -26.89 -28.31
C LEU A 70 -11.12 -25.44 -27.86
N VAL A 71 -11.62 -24.45 -28.60
CA VAL A 71 -11.43 -23.01 -28.34
C VAL A 71 -12.64 -22.38 -27.66
N ARG A 72 -13.84 -22.96 -27.80
CA ARG A 72 -15.07 -22.42 -27.20
C ARG A 72 -15.25 -22.90 -25.76
N ASP A 73 -14.97 -24.18 -25.51
CA ASP A 73 -15.29 -24.86 -24.27
C ASP A 73 -14.12 -24.75 -23.28
N VAL A 74 -13.71 -23.51 -23.04
CA VAL A 74 -12.64 -23.17 -22.11
C VAL A 74 -13.27 -22.74 -20.78
N ALA A 75 -13.10 -23.57 -19.76
CA ALA A 75 -13.35 -23.20 -18.38
C ALA A 75 -12.01 -22.88 -17.70
N LEU A 76 -11.94 -21.79 -16.93
CA LEU A 76 -10.75 -21.53 -16.11
C LEU A 76 -10.55 -22.69 -15.12
N PRO A 77 -9.31 -23.22 -15.00
CA PRO A 77 -8.94 -24.12 -13.93
C PRO A 77 -9.26 -23.48 -12.58
N ASP A 78 -9.66 -24.26 -11.59
CA ASP A 78 -10.08 -23.74 -10.28
C ASP A 78 -8.99 -22.87 -9.62
N ALA A 79 -7.72 -23.21 -9.80
CA ALA A 79 -6.57 -22.42 -9.33
C ALA A 79 -6.46 -21.01 -9.94
N LEU A 80 -7.08 -20.76 -11.11
CA LEU A 80 -7.05 -19.47 -11.81
C LEU A 80 -8.36 -18.69 -11.68
N ARG A 81 -9.40 -19.31 -11.10
CA ARG A 81 -10.65 -18.63 -10.79
C ARG A 81 -10.39 -17.64 -9.64
N PRO A 82 -11.05 -16.47 -9.65
CA PRO A 82 -11.02 -15.61 -8.47
C PRO A 82 -11.51 -16.42 -7.28
N ALA A 83 -10.86 -16.25 -6.12
CA ALA A 83 -11.40 -16.77 -4.87
C ALA A 83 -12.79 -16.14 -4.70
N SER A 84 -13.78 -16.93 -4.27
CA SER A 84 -15.13 -16.42 -4.01
C SER A 84 -15.04 -15.29 -3.00
N GLU A 85 -15.84 -14.22 -3.16
CA GLU A 85 -15.99 -13.18 -2.13
C GLU A 85 -16.48 -13.80 -0.79
N ASP A 86 -17.15 -14.96 -0.88
CA ASP A 86 -17.59 -15.81 0.25
C ASP A 86 -16.50 -16.76 0.79
N GLY A 87 -15.22 -16.52 0.50
CA GLY A 87 -14.13 -17.22 1.18
C GLY A 87 -14.22 -17.02 2.69
N PRO A 88 -13.66 -17.94 3.51
CA PRO A 88 -13.61 -17.71 4.96
C PRO A 88 -12.97 -16.35 5.23
N GLU A 89 -13.61 -15.55 6.08
CA GLU A 89 -13.10 -14.22 6.48
C GLU A 89 -11.64 -14.38 6.91
N ARG A 90 -10.74 -13.63 6.26
CA ARG A 90 -9.32 -13.72 6.60
C ARG A 90 -9.14 -13.27 8.04
N VAL A 91 -8.45 -14.08 8.83
CA VAL A 91 -8.13 -13.75 10.22
C VAL A 91 -7.40 -12.42 10.25
N VAL A 92 -8.02 -11.42 10.87
CA VAL A 92 -7.43 -10.11 11.08
C VAL A 92 -6.45 -10.23 12.23
N ILE A 93 -5.19 -9.85 11.99
CA ILE A 93 -4.15 -9.87 13.01
C ILE A 93 -3.96 -8.43 13.51
N PRO A 94 -4.33 -8.12 14.76
CA PRO A 94 -4.13 -6.79 15.32
C PRO A 94 -2.66 -6.36 15.26
N TYR A 95 -2.44 -5.06 15.06
CA TYR A 95 -1.14 -4.44 15.18
C TYR A 95 -0.64 -4.53 16.63
N PRO A 96 0.61 -4.95 16.86
CA PRO A 96 1.10 -5.17 18.23
C PRO A 96 1.15 -3.85 19.00
N GLY A 97 0.53 -3.85 20.19
CA GLY A 97 0.75 -2.85 21.21
C GLY A 97 2.07 -3.05 21.96
N PRO A 98 2.34 -2.22 22.98
CA PRO A 98 3.54 -2.34 23.80
C PRO A 98 3.62 -3.73 24.44
N GLY A 99 4.72 -4.44 24.24
CA GLY A 99 4.91 -5.76 24.82
C GLY A 99 4.22 -6.92 24.08
N GLU A 100 3.46 -6.66 23.01
CA GLU A 100 2.58 -7.67 22.39
C GLU A 100 3.21 -8.41 21.19
N GLY A 101 4.40 -8.00 20.77
CA GLY A 101 5.17 -8.67 19.73
C GLY A 101 6.11 -7.75 18.98
N PRO A 102 6.91 -8.32 18.06
CA PRO A 102 7.97 -7.57 17.43
C PRO A 102 7.46 -6.62 16.35
N THR A 103 8.13 -5.48 16.20
CA THR A 103 8.06 -4.66 14.98
C THR A 103 9.44 -4.23 14.53
N VAL A 104 9.55 -3.93 13.23
CA VAL A 104 10.75 -3.35 12.64
C VAL A 104 10.44 -1.92 12.26
N ALA A 105 11.25 -0.97 12.72
CA ALA A 105 11.13 0.44 12.36
C ALA A 105 12.31 0.87 11.49
N VAL A 106 12.02 1.71 10.49
CA VAL A 106 13.02 2.42 9.70
C VAL A 106 12.85 3.91 9.95
N LEU A 107 13.85 4.55 10.55
CA LEU A 107 13.89 6.00 10.71
C LEU A 107 14.62 6.58 9.50
N LEU A 108 14.04 7.62 8.90
CA LEU A 108 14.60 8.34 7.75
C LEU A 108 14.86 9.79 8.14
N ASP A 109 16.04 10.05 8.71
CA ASP A 109 16.45 11.39 9.14
C ASP A 109 16.93 12.24 7.98
N PRO A 110 16.35 13.45 7.77
CA PRO A 110 16.73 14.30 6.66
C PRO A 110 18.13 14.90 6.87
N VAL A 111 18.95 14.87 5.81
CA VAL A 111 20.26 15.51 5.80
C VAL A 111 20.09 17.03 5.77
N ILE A 112 20.48 17.70 6.86
CA ILE A 112 20.34 19.15 7.04
C ILE A 112 21.08 19.89 5.91
N GLY A 113 20.40 20.86 5.30
CA GLY A 113 20.97 21.72 4.25
C GLY A 113 21.14 21.06 2.88
N SER A 114 20.75 19.78 2.73
CA SER A 114 20.88 19.07 1.46
C SER A 114 19.78 19.44 0.47
N GLN A 115 20.17 19.81 -0.76
CA GLN A 115 19.26 20.03 -1.88
C GLN A 115 19.81 19.35 -3.14
N PRO A 116 19.11 18.36 -3.74
CA PRO A 116 17.81 17.80 -3.29
C PRO A 116 17.90 17.10 -1.93
N ALA A 117 16.76 16.94 -1.26
CA ALA A 117 16.70 16.30 0.05
C ALA A 117 17.27 14.88 0.02
N ARG A 118 17.99 14.54 1.08
CA ARG A 118 18.63 13.24 1.30
C ARG A 118 18.29 12.75 2.71
N PHE A 119 18.43 11.45 2.93
CA PHE A 119 18.10 10.81 4.19
C PHE A 119 19.23 9.89 4.64
N PHE A 120 19.62 10.00 5.91
CA PHE A 120 20.23 8.87 6.61
C PHE A 120 19.12 7.91 7.03
N TRP A 121 19.45 6.63 7.15
CA TRP A 121 18.50 5.63 7.61
C TRP A 121 19.02 4.87 8.81
N GLU A 122 18.11 4.49 9.69
CA GLU A 122 18.38 3.57 10.81
C GLU A 122 17.29 2.51 10.84
N ILE A 123 17.68 1.28 11.13
CA ILE A 123 16.78 0.14 11.28
C ILE A 123 16.79 -0.24 12.76
N TRP A 124 15.61 -0.23 13.36
CA TRP A 124 15.39 -0.57 14.75
C TRP A 124 14.51 -1.81 14.85
N LEU A 125 14.78 -2.64 15.85
CA LEU A 125 13.97 -3.81 16.20
C LEU A 125 13.41 -3.60 17.60
N ASP A 126 12.10 -3.52 17.71
CA ASP A 126 11.42 -3.76 18.98
C ASP A 126 11.02 -5.25 18.98
N ALA A 127 11.56 -6.04 19.91
CA ALA A 127 11.25 -7.45 20.03
C ALA A 127 9.92 -7.71 20.78
N GLY A 128 9.40 -6.69 21.47
CA GLY A 128 8.22 -6.77 22.32
C GLY A 128 8.52 -7.21 23.77
N ASP A 129 9.77 -7.38 24.17
CA ASP A 129 10.16 -7.81 25.53
C ASP A 129 11.24 -6.93 26.17
N GLY A 130 11.40 -5.69 25.67
CA GLY A 130 12.36 -4.72 26.19
C GLY A 130 12.32 -3.40 25.44
N GLU A 131 13.39 -2.62 25.60
CA GLU A 131 13.60 -1.40 24.82
C GLU A 131 13.94 -1.74 23.36
N PRO A 132 13.52 -0.91 22.38
CA PRO A 132 13.93 -1.08 20.99
C PRO A 132 15.46 -1.02 20.84
N GLU A 133 16.00 -1.89 19.99
CA GLU A 133 17.45 -1.98 19.73
C GLU A 133 17.79 -1.49 18.32
N LEU A 134 18.87 -0.71 18.20
CA LEU A 134 19.42 -0.34 16.90
C LEU A 134 20.03 -1.58 16.23
N TYR A 135 19.47 -1.98 15.10
CA TYR A 135 19.93 -3.14 14.34
C TYR A 135 21.04 -2.78 13.35
N GLU A 136 20.82 -1.73 12.56
CA GLU A 136 21.78 -1.28 11.54
C GLU A 136 21.52 0.19 11.20
N SER A 137 22.57 0.96 10.92
CA SER A 137 22.49 2.37 10.53
C SER A 137 23.26 2.66 9.25
N ASP A 138 22.90 3.75 8.58
CA ASP A 138 23.50 4.15 7.31
C ASP A 138 24.97 4.55 7.48
N GLY A 139 25.87 3.76 6.91
CA GLY A 139 27.30 4.09 6.84
C GLY A 139 27.68 5.10 5.75
N SER A 140 26.70 5.66 5.01
CA SER A 140 26.99 6.63 3.95
C SER A 140 27.39 8.01 4.51
N VAL A 141 28.25 8.73 3.77
CA VAL A 141 28.70 10.08 4.19
C VAL A 141 27.67 11.16 3.85
N ARG A 142 26.83 10.94 2.84
CA ARG A 142 25.96 11.98 2.26
C ARG A 142 24.47 11.69 2.43
N GLY A 143 24.08 10.55 2.99
CA GLY A 143 22.72 10.04 2.95
C GLY A 143 22.30 9.66 1.53
N HIS A 144 21.04 9.24 1.38
CA HIS A 144 20.47 8.72 0.14
C HIS A 144 19.34 9.61 -0.38
N LEU A 145 19.20 9.75 -1.69
CA LEU A 145 18.00 10.35 -2.27
C LEU A 145 16.77 9.46 -2.03
N PRO A 146 15.53 9.99 -2.01
CA PRO A 146 14.32 9.19 -1.90
C PRO A 146 14.24 8.01 -2.89
N GLY A 147 14.69 8.22 -4.13
CA GLY A 147 14.72 7.18 -5.16
C GLY A 147 15.79 6.10 -4.97
N GLU A 148 16.78 6.34 -4.11
CA GLU A 148 17.89 5.43 -3.80
C GLU A 148 17.59 4.55 -2.56
N LEU A 149 16.68 4.99 -1.68
CA LEU A 149 16.36 4.34 -0.40
C LEU A 149 16.00 2.87 -0.53
N VAL A 150 15.18 2.50 -1.53
CA VAL A 150 14.79 1.09 -1.73
C VAL A 150 16.00 0.21 -2.00
N GLN A 151 16.97 0.72 -2.78
CA GLN A 151 18.19 -0.03 -3.09
C GLN A 151 19.11 -0.11 -1.88
N ALA A 152 19.24 0.98 -1.12
CA ALA A 152 20.06 1.02 0.08
C ALA A 152 19.54 0.10 1.19
N LEU A 153 18.21 0.07 1.40
CA LEU A 153 17.56 -0.70 2.45
C LEU A 153 17.32 -2.17 2.07
N ARG A 154 17.37 -2.53 0.78
CA ARG A 154 16.99 -3.85 0.27
C ARG A 154 17.63 -5.00 1.04
N GLU A 155 18.94 -4.91 1.20
CA GLU A 155 19.74 -5.95 1.83
C GLU A 155 19.58 -5.94 3.36
N PRO A 156 19.86 -4.83 4.07
CA PRO A 156 19.83 -4.83 5.54
C PRO A 156 18.41 -5.04 6.09
N LEU A 157 17.42 -4.33 5.53
CA LEU A 157 16.02 -4.49 5.95
C LEU A 157 15.48 -5.85 5.50
N GLY A 158 15.79 -6.29 4.27
CA GLY A 158 15.34 -7.58 3.77
C GLY A 158 15.83 -8.76 4.60
N ARG A 159 17.08 -8.74 5.09
CA ARG A 159 17.61 -9.75 6.00
C ARG A 159 16.82 -9.79 7.32
N LEU A 160 16.65 -8.64 7.98
CA LEU A 160 15.94 -8.57 9.25
C LEU A 160 14.48 -9.02 9.13
N LEU A 161 13.78 -8.53 8.11
CA LEU A 161 12.39 -8.91 7.87
C LEU A 161 12.25 -10.42 7.66
N ARG A 162 13.11 -11.06 6.85
CA ARG A 162 13.09 -12.52 6.67
C ARG A 162 13.41 -13.28 7.96
N ALA A 163 14.32 -12.76 8.78
CA ALA A 163 14.69 -13.39 10.04
C ALA A 163 13.59 -13.31 11.10
N LYS A 164 12.69 -12.32 11.02
CA LYS A 164 11.62 -12.07 12.00
C LYS A 164 10.22 -12.43 11.49
N ASP A 165 10.04 -12.65 10.19
CA ASP A 165 8.80 -13.15 9.62
C ASP A 165 8.44 -14.52 10.24
N ARG A 166 7.19 -14.67 10.70
CA ARG A 166 6.62 -15.97 11.10
C ARG A 166 5.63 -16.44 10.05
N GLU A 167 5.42 -17.75 9.97
CA GLU A 167 4.45 -18.35 9.06
C GLU A 167 3.05 -17.75 9.30
N GLY A 168 2.44 -17.21 8.24
CA GLY A 168 1.14 -16.54 8.31
C GLY A 168 1.11 -15.19 9.06
N CYS A 169 2.21 -14.78 9.70
CA CYS A 169 2.28 -13.52 10.44
C CYS A 169 3.63 -12.81 10.21
N PRO A 170 3.82 -12.18 9.04
CA PRO A 170 5.01 -11.36 8.75
C PRO A 170 5.16 -10.22 9.76
N VAL A 171 6.42 -9.89 10.10
CA VAL A 171 6.69 -8.82 11.06
C VAL A 171 6.21 -7.47 10.48
N PRO A 172 5.49 -6.64 11.26
CA PRO A 172 5.09 -5.31 10.82
C PRO A 172 6.30 -4.42 10.55
N LEU A 173 6.14 -3.51 9.59
CA LEU A 173 7.13 -2.48 9.25
C LEU A 173 6.57 -1.09 9.55
N GLU A 174 7.31 -0.33 10.35
CA GLU A 174 7.11 1.09 10.61
C GLU A 174 8.14 1.88 9.81
N VAL A 175 7.71 2.94 9.15
CA VAL A 175 8.65 3.89 8.54
C VAL A 175 8.38 5.28 9.08
N ALA A 176 9.34 5.80 9.83
CA ALA A 176 9.31 7.13 10.40
C ALA A 176 10.05 8.10 9.47
N LEU A 177 9.39 9.18 9.09
CA LEU A 177 9.92 10.20 8.19
C LEU A 177 9.23 11.54 8.47
N PRO A 178 9.80 12.68 8.03
CA PRO A 178 9.14 13.96 8.19
C PRO A 178 7.82 14.02 7.41
N ALA A 179 6.85 14.79 7.90
CA ALA A 179 5.51 14.89 7.33
C ALA A 179 5.50 15.32 5.85
N GLU A 180 6.50 16.10 5.40
CA GLU A 180 6.67 16.48 3.99
C GLU A 180 6.90 15.30 3.05
N TYR A 181 7.33 14.16 3.58
CA TYR A 181 7.69 12.97 2.83
C TYR A 181 6.72 11.80 3.05
N PHE A 182 5.61 12.00 3.76
CA PHE A 182 4.58 10.98 3.99
C PHE A 182 4.03 10.36 2.69
N ASP A 183 4.13 11.03 1.55
CA ASP A 183 3.72 10.46 0.25
C ASP A 183 4.72 9.45 -0.33
N THR A 184 5.79 9.12 0.41
CA THR A 184 6.71 8.03 0.06
C THR A 184 5.93 6.72 0.02
N ALA A 185 5.90 6.07 -1.15
CA ALA A 185 5.13 4.85 -1.39
C ALA A 185 5.78 3.60 -0.78
N VAL A 186 6.05 3.60 0.53
CA VAL A 186 6.74 2.51 1.25
C VAL A 186 6.03 1.17 1.06
N HIS A 187 4.71 1.17 1.08
CA HIS A 187 3.91 -0.03 0.86
C HIS A 187 4.10 -0.64 -0.53
N ARG A 188 4.61 0.13 -1.50
CA ARG A 188 4.93 -0.34 -2.86
C ARG A 188 6.37 -0.82 -3.01
N TRP A 189 7.23 -0.67 -2.01
CA TRP A 189 8.62 -1.13 -2.09
C TRP A 189 8.72 -2.62 -2.36
N ARG A 190 9.76 -3.00 -3.10
CA ARG A 190 10.05 -4.38 -3.50
C ARG A 190 11.52 -4.67 -3.24
N PHE A 191 11.81 -5.80 -2.59
CA PHE A 191 13.18 -6.22 -2.32
C PHE A 191 13.63 -7.41 -3.16
N ASP A 192 12.71 -8.17 -3.74
CA ASP A 192 13.01 -9.28 -4.64
C ASP A 192 12.84 -8.85 -6.10
N ASP A 193 13.92 -8.98 -6.88
CA ASP A 193 13.95 -8.64 -8.32
C ASP A 193 13.19 -9.66 -9.18
N ILE A 194 13.05 -10.90 -8.67
CA ILE A 194 12.28 -11.99 -9.28
C ILE A 194 11.17 -12.36 -8.30
N ALA A 195 9.96 -11.85 -8.51
CA ALA A 195 8.81 -12.36 -7.78
C ALA A 195 8.60 -13.83 -8.18
N GLU A 196 8.50 -14.73 -7.20
CA GLU A 196 7.93 -16.05 -7.46
C GLU A 196 6.54 -15.87 -8.10
N LEU A 197 6.08 -16.85 -8.90
CA LEU A 197 4.79 -16.75 -9.61
C LEU A 197 3.60 -16.45 -8.67
N ASN A 198 3.75 -16.68 -7.37
CA ASN A 198 2.75 -16.46 -6.32
C ASN A 198 3.17 -15.40 -5.29
N ASP A 199 4.29 -14.70 -5.45
CA ASP A 199 4.73 -13.68 -4.51
C ASP A 199 4.05 -12.34 -4.82
N THR A 200 3.45 -11.74 -3.79
CA THR A 200 2.77 -10.44 -3.87
C THR A 200 3.76 -9.28 -3.97
N GLY A 201 5.07 -9.52 -3.81
CA GLY A 201 6.23 -8.70 -4.21
C GLY A 201 6.39 -7.33 -3.55
N HIS A 202 5.29 -6.69 -3.15
CA HIS A 202 5.23 -5.39 -2.51
C HIS A 202 5.07 -5.56 -0.99
N LEU A 203 5.83 -4.77 -0.23
CA LEU A 203 5.79 -4.86 1.24
C LEU A 203 4.37 -4.74 1.79
N GLY A 204 3.56 -3.80 1.31
CA GLY A 204 2.22 -3.56 1.83
C GLY A 204 1.16 -4.63 1.53
N ALA A 205 1.42 -5.54 0.59
CA ALA A 205 0.56 -6.70 0.34
C ALA A 205 0.95 -7.90 1.21
N ARG A 206 2.23 -8.00 1.56
CA ARG A 206 2.78 -9.09 2.38
C ARG A 206 2.69 -8.82 3.88
N ARG A 207 2.93 -7.59 4.33
CA ARG A 207 3.02 -7.24 5.76
C ARG A 207 2.25 -5.96 6.08
N ARG A 208 1.96 -5.77 7.37
CA ARG A 208 1.38 -4.53 7.91
C ARG A 208 2.46 -3.45 7.79
N VAL A 209 2.21 -2.44 6.96
CA VAL A 209 3.13 -1.31 6.73
C VAL A 209 2.43 -0.03 7.18
N VAL A 210 3.07 0.71 8.07
CA VAL A 210 2.56 1.98 8.62
C VAL A 210 3.63 3.06 8.54
N LEU A 211 3.18 4.31 8.42
CA LEU A 211 4.05 5.48 8.56
C LEU A 211 3.90 6.07 9.96
N ARG A 212 4.98 6.69 10.42
CA ARG A 212 5.06 7.41 11.70
C ARG A 212 5.66 8.80 11.49
N SER A 213 5.26 9.76 12.32
CA SER A 213 5.83 11.11 12.26
C SER A 213 7.19 11.09 12.94
N LEU A 214 8.27 11.36 12.20
CA LEU A 214 9.60 11.45 12.79
C LEU A 214 9.68 12.57 13.84
N GLU A 215 8.88 13.62 13.67
CA GLU A 215 8.74 14.76 14.58
C GLU A 215 8.15 14.39 15.95
N ARG A 216 7.55 13.21 16.10
CA ARG A 216 6.97 12.69 17.34
C ARG A 216 7.85 11.65 18.05
N ARG A 217 9.15 11.62 17.72
CA ARG A 217 10.12 10.76 18.42
C ARG A 217 10.33 11.17 19.88
N GLY A 218 10.76 10.20 20.69
CA GLY A 218 10.90 10.38 22.14
C GLY A 218 9.57 10.38 22.88
N ASP A 219 9.53 11.07 24.01
CA ASP A 219 8.37 11.03 24.91
C ASP A 219 7.12 11.66 24.27
N PRO A 220 5.96 10.98 24.32
CA PRO A 220 4.73 11.49 23.75
C PRO A 220 4.22 12.70 24.53
N ASP A 221 3.75 13.72 23.79
CA ASP A 221 3.03 14.81 24.42
C ASP A 221 1.68 14.36 25.00
N LYS A 222 1.18 15.11 25.98
CA LYS A 222 -0.05 14.79 26.71
C LYS A 222 -1.28 14.74 25.80
N LEU A 223 -1.38 15.63 24.82
CA LEU A 223 -2.55 15.72 23.93
C LEU A 223 -2.63 14.48 23.04
N TRP A 224 -1.51 14.06 22.45
CA TRP A 224 -1.41 12.86 21.64
C TRP A 224 -1.73 11.60 22.46
N ALA A 225 -1.15 11.46 23.66
CA ALA A 225 -1.40 10.33 24.54
C ALA A 225 -2.88 10.23 24.96
N GLU A 226 -3.49 11.34 25.40
CA GLU A 226 -4.90 11.38 25.82
C GLU A 226 -5.84 11.09 24.64
N ARG A 227 -5.58 11.69 23.47
CA ARG A 227 -6.40 11.46 22.27
C ARG A 227 -6.30 10.01 21.79
N TRP A 228 -5.11 9.41 21.83
CA TRP A 228 -4.93 8.00 21.50
C TRP A 228 -5.71 7.09 22.45
N GLN A 229 -5.59 7.32 23.76
CA GLN A 229 -6.32 6.54 24.77
C GLN A 229 -7.84 6.65 24.56
N ALA A 230 -8.35 7.85 24.29
CA ALA A 230 -9.77 8.06 24.01
C ALA A 230 -10.22 7.32 22.74
N MET A 231 -9.45 7.40 21.64
CA MET A 231 -9.72 6.67 20.40
C MET A 231 -9.68 5.15 20.60
N ALA A 232 -8.71 4.64 21.37
CA ALA A 232 -8.58 3.20 21.63
C ALA A 232 -9.75 2.64 22.48
N ALA A 233 -10.45 3.50 23.21
CA ALA A 233 -11.64 3.14 23.99
C ALA A 233 -12.95 3.19 23.17
N GLU A 234 -12.91 3.70 21.93
CA GLU A 234 -14.07 3.76 21.06
C GLU A 234 -14.46 2.38 20.52
N GLN A 235 -15.77 2.19 20.29
CA GLN A 235 -16.32 0.95 19.72
C GLN A 235 -16.74 1.10 18.26
N ARG A 236 -16.75 2.33 17.74
CA ARG A 236 -17.18 2.64 16.38
C ARG A 236 -16.22 3.65 15.78
N PHE A 237 -15.75 3.32 14.58
CA PHE A 237 -14.83 4.17 13.83
C PHE A 237 -15.49 4.61 12.53
N GLY A 238 -15.11 5.79 12.05
CA GLY A 238 -15.64 6.37 10.82
C GLY A 238 -14.61 7.25 10.13
N GLY A 239 -14.79 7.43 8.83
CA GLY A 239 -13.93 8.27 8.00
C GLY A 239 -14.33 9.73 8.09
N TRP A 240 -13.41 10.56 8.57
CA TRP A 240 -13.60 12.00 8.56
C TRP A 240 -12.95 12.63 7.33
N ARG A 241 -13.78 13.04 6.37
CA ARG A 241 -13.33 13.73 5.16
C ARG A 241 -12.55 15.00 5.52
N THR A 242 -11.28 15.01 5.11
CA THR A 242 -10.30 16.02 5.50
C THR A 242 -9.48 16.47 4.27
N PRO A 243 -9.81 17.60 3.60
CA PRO A 243 -10.92 18.53 3.85
C PRO A 243 -12.30 18.13 3.43
N ALA A 244 -13.25 18.54 4.28
CA ALA A 244 -14.66 18.63 3.96
C ALA A 244 -14.85 19.53 2.73
N ARG A 245 -15.83 19.18 1.89
CA ARG A 245 -16.07 19.86 0.61
C ARG A 245 -16.34 21.35 0.84
N GLY A 246 -15.52 22.21 0.24
CA GLY A 246 -15.68 23.66 0.28
C GLY A 246 -15.41 24.31 1.65
N ALA A 247 -14.96 23.55 2.65
CA ALA A 247 -14.67 24.07 3.98
C ALA A 247 -13.20 24.47 4.13
N VAL A 248 -12.95 25.54 4.89
CA VAL A 248 -11.61 25.88 5.37
C VAL A 248 -11.41 25.14 6.69
N HIS A 249 -10.35 24.34 6.78
CA HIS A 249 -9.99 23.70 8.02
C HIS A 249 -9.48 24.69 9.04
N THR A 250 -9.89 24.48 10.28
CA THR A 250 -9.36 25.20 11.42
C THR A 250 -8.80 24.21 12.42
N ASP A 251 -7.78 24.62 13.14
CA ASP A 251 -7.26 23.92 14.32
C ASP A 251 -8.39 23.44 15.25
N ARG A 252 -9.38 24.31 15.50
CA ARG A 252 -10.59 23.98 16.27
C ARG A 252 -11.32 22.71 15.77
N SER A 253 -11.48 22.56 14.46
CA SER A 253 -12.18 21.40 13.91
C SER A 253 -11.48 20.07 14.17
N TYR A 254 -10.13 20.05 14.24
CA TYR A 254 -9.37 18.85 14.55
C TYR A 254 -9.37 18.55 16.05
N ARG A 255 -9.33 19.59 16.88
CA ARG A 255 -9.44 19.46 18.34
C ARG A 255 -10.78 18.87 18.77
N GLU A 256 -11.86 19.38 18.19
CA GLU A 256 -13.24 19.02 18.57
C GLU A 256 -13.76 17.75 17.84
N ALA A 257 -12.99 17.19 16.89
CA ALA A 257 -13.37 15.96 16.20
C ALA A 257 -13.53 14.79 17.19
N ALA A 258 -14.64 14.05 17.07
CA ALA A 258 -14.90 12.86 17.87
C ALA A 258 -13.74 11.85 17.77
N PHE A 259 -13.47 11.11 18.85
CA PHE A 259 -12.27 10.29 18.94
C PHE A 259 -12.27 9.10 17.99
N GLY A 260 -13.44 8.55 17.66
CA GLY A 260 -13.60 7.48 16.67
C GLY A 260 -13.54 7.94 15.20
N LEU A 261 -13.49 9.26 14.96
CA LEU A 261 -13.40 9.81 13.60
C LEU A 261 -11.94 9.92 13.15
N ILE A 262 -11.57 9.09 12.17
CA ILE A 262 -10.21 9.02 11.62
C ILE A 262 -10.11 9.95 10.41
N PRO A 263 -9.16 10.91 10.37
CA PRO A 263 -8.92 11.75 9.21
C PRO A 263 -8.63 10.92 7.95
N VAL A 264 -9.40 11.18 6.89
CA VAL A 264 -9.20 10.63 5.55
C VAL A 264 -8.95 11.78 4.59
N MET A 265 -7.90 11.69 3.76
CA MET A 265 -7.53 12.75 2.82
C MET A 265 -7.42 12.21 1.40
N CYS A 266 -8.18 12.79 0.47
CA CYS A 266 -8.12 12.41 -0.95
C CYS A 266 -6.92 13.01 -1.72
N ARG A 267 -5.95 13.56 -0.99
CA ARG A 267 -4.81 14.30 -1.51
C ARG A 267 -3.51 13.84 -0.83
N PRO A 268 -2.35 14.06 -1.46
CA PRO A 268 -1.06 13.73 -0.88
C PRO A 268 -0.81 14.54 0.41
N ALA A 269 -0.31 13.89 1.47
CA ALA A 269 -0.12 14.48 2.80
C ALA A 269 1.16 15.33 2.90
N GLY A 270 2.14 15.14 2.01
CA GLY A 270 3.37 15.94 1.96
C GLY A 270 3.25 17.20 1.10
N ARG A 271 2.11 17.40 0.41
CA ARG A 271 1.90 18.51 -0.55
C ARG A 271 0.65 19.30 -0.22
N GLU A 272 0.69 20.61 -0.48
CA GLU A 272 -0.51 21.43 -0.34
C GLU A 272 -1.62 20.99 -1.32
N PRO A 273 -2.91 21.02 -0.90
CA PRO A 273 -3.41 21.42 0.42
C PRO A 273 -3.43 20.29 1.47
N GLY A 274 -3.03 19.06 1.13
CA GLY A 274 -3.02 17.92 2.07
C GLY A 274 -2.01 18.08 3.21
N ARG A 275 -0.88 18.74 2.97
CA ARG A 275 0.12 19.07 4.00
C ARG A 275 -0.45 19.90 5.14
N GLY A 276 -1.23 20.94 4.84
CA GLY A 276 -1.94 21.70 5.87
C GLY A 276 -2.87 20.82 6.70
N ALA A 277 -3.59 19.90 6.06
CA ALA A 277 -4.51 18.99 6.74
C ALA A 277 -3.78 17.95 7.62
N MET A 278 -2.67 17.39 7.15
CA MET A 278 -1.85 16.46 7.92
C MET A 278 -1.20 17.14 9.10
N ARG A 279 -0.65 18.36 8.91
CA ARG A 279 -0.09 19.16 9.99
C ARG A 279 -1.11 19.42 11.09
N LEU A 280 -2.33 19.86 10.74
CA LEU A 280 -3.40 20.10 11.72
C LEU A 280 -3.81 18.81 12.46
N ALA A 281 -3.82 17.67 11.77
CA ALA A 281 -4.09 16.37 12.40
C ALA A 281 -3.00 16.03 13.44
N LEU A 282 -1.74 16.19 13.07
CA LEU A 282 -0.60 15.92 13.94
C LEU A 282 -0.56 16.88 15.15
N GLU A 283 -0.71 18.19 14.92
CA GLU A 283 -0.75 19.22 15.97
C GLU A 283 -1.90 19.03 16.97
N ASN A 284 -2.98 18.34 16.57
CA ASN A 284 -4.14 18.05 17.42
C ASN A 284 -4.17 16.60 17.95
N GLY A 285 -3.02 15.91 17.97
CA GLY A 285 -2.84 14.61 18.62
C GLY A 285 -3.45 13.42 17.88
N HIS A 286 -3.86 13.56 16.62
CA HIS A 286 -4.37 12.42 15.85
C HIS A 286 -3.20 11.46 15.56
N GLY A 287 -3.33 10.21 16.00
CA GLY A 287 -2.32 9.15 15.78
C GLY A 287 -2.65 8.22 14.62
N VAL A 288 -3.85 8.30 14.05
CA VAL A 288 -4.28 7.48 12.91
C VAL A 288 -4.84 8.38 11.82
N ALA A 289 -4.37 8.21 10.59
CA ALA A 289 -4.89 8.93 9.43
C ALA A 289 -4.67 8.13 8.15
N LEU A 290 -5.55 8.34 7.17
CA LEU A 290 -5.52 7.70 5.86
C LEU A 290 -5.43 8.77 4.78
N TRP A 291 -4.59 8.57 3.76
CA TRP A 291 -4.57 9.48 2.61
C TRP A 291 -4.15 8.81 1.32
N HIS A 292 -4.51 9.44 0.21
CA HIS A 292 -4.20 8.98 -1.13
C HIS A 292 -2.92 9.64 -1.65
N ILE A 293 -1.81 8.88 -1.75
CA ILE A 293 -0.47 9.42 -2.09
C ILE A 293 -0.39 9.97 -3.53
N ASP A 294 -1.17 9.41 -4.44
CA ASP A 294 -1.29 9.88 -5.83
C ASP A 294 -2.54 10.74 -6.05
N GLY A 295 -3.03 11.37 -4.97
CA GLY A 295 -4.29 12.10 -4.97
C GLY A 295 -4.24 13.36 -5.85
N HIS A 296 -5.42 13.95 -6.09
CA HIS A 296 -5.49 15.16 -6.89
C HIS A 296 -4.88 16.36 -6.14
N THR A 297 -4.22 17.27 -6.88
CA THR A 297 -3.64 18.51 -6.30
C THR A 297 -4.55 19.72 -6.46
N SER A 298 -5.67 19.59 -7.19
CA SER A 298 -6.65 20.66 -7.37
C SER A 298 -7.41 20.98 -6.09
N ARG A 299 -7.86 22.23 -5.96
CA ARG A 299 -8.75 22.64 -4.86
C ARG A 299 -10.12 21.94 -4.93
N ALA A 300 -10.67 21.76 -6.13
CA ALA A 300 -11.92 21.00 -6.34
C ALA A 300 -11.67 19.50 -6.32
N CYS A 301 -12.54 18.74 -5.62
CA CYS A 301 -12.51 17.28 -5.60
C CYS A 301 -13.22 16.69 -6.83
N PRO A 302 -12.61 15.76 -7.57
CA PRO A 302 -13.31 14.93 -8.55
C PRO A 302 -14.29 13.95 -7.88
N GLU A 303 -15.22 13.38 -8.65
CA GLU A 303 -16.19 12.37 -8.17
C GLU A 303 -15.51 11.11 -7.62
N THR A 304 -14.34 10.74 -8.14
CA THR A 304 -13.54 9.62 -7.64
C THR A 304 -13.17 9.76 -6.16
N CYS A 305 -13.14 10.98 -5.62
CA CYS A 305 -12.96 11.18 -4.20
C CYS A 305 -14.16 10.63 -3.41
N ASP A 306 -15.39 10.73 -3.89
CA ASP A 306 -16.55 10.23 -3.15
C ASP A 306 -16.49 8.71 -2.99
N THR A 307 -16.05 8.00 -4.03
CA THR A 307 -15.76 6.57 -3.96
C THR A 307 -14.68 6.28 -2.91
N LEU A 308 -13.59 7.05 -2.89
CA LEU A 308 -12.54 6.90 -1.88
C LEU A 308 -13.08 7.02 -0.45
N TYR A 309 -13.85 8.07 -0.19
CA TYR A 309 -14.39 8.33 1.14
C TYR A 309 -15.44 7.29 1.55
N ALA A 310 -16.31 6.85 0.63
CA ALA A 310 -17.27 5.80 0.90
C ALA A 310 -16.58 4.46 1.23
N LYS A 311 -15.50 4.13 0.52
CA LYS A 311 -14.72 2.92 0.77
C LYS A 311 -13.88 2.99 2.05
N ALA A 312 -13.34 4.16 2.37
CA ALA A 312 -12.70 4.39 3.66
C ALA A 312 -13.70 4.29 4.81
N GLU A 313 -14.92 4.83 4.66
CA GLU A 313 -16.00 4.70 5.64
C GLU A 313 -16.36 3.23 5.88
N GLU A 314 -16.52 2.44 4.81
CA GLU A 314 -16.78 0.99 4.88
C GLU A 314 -15.66 0.25 5.62
N LEU A 315 -14.40 0.52 5.29
CA LEU A 315 -13.24 -0.08 5.94
C LEU A 315 -13.19 0.27 7.43
N LEU A 316 -13.39 1.54 7.79
CA LEU A 316 -13.27 2.02 9.16
C LEU A 316 -14.47 1.58 10.02
N GLY A 317 -15.68 1.59 9.47
CA GLY A 317 -16.89 1.15 10.15
C GLY A 317 -16.89 -0.35 10.51
N ALA A 318 -16.04 -1.15 9.85
CA ALA A 318 -15.87 -2.58 10.13
C ALA A 318 -14.82 -2.88 11.23
N LEU A 319 -14.11 -1.87 11.74
CA LEU A 319 -13.06 -2.06 12.75
C LEU A 319 -13.67 -2.40 14.12
N GLY A 320 -13.20 -3.49 14.74
CA GLY A 320 -13.42 -3.74 16.17
C GLY A 320 -12.45 -2.95 17.07
N SER A 321 -11.29 -2.58 16.53
CA SER A 321 -10.27 -1.76 17.18
C SER A 321 -9.39 -1.05 16.14
N PRO A 322 -8.73 0.07 16.48
CA PRO A 322 -7.81 0.73 15.55
C PRO A 322 -6.62 -0.16 15.16
N ALA A 323 -6.23 -1.10 16.04
CA ALA A 323 -5.13 -2.04 15.78
C ALA A 323 -5.40 -3.00 14.61
N GLU A 324 -6.67 -3.21 14.22
CA GLU A 324 -7.00 -4.04 13.05
C GLU A 324 -6.68 -3.34 11.71
N LEU A 325 -6.62 -2.00 11.69
CA LEU A 325 -6.57 -1.23 10.45
C LEU A 325 -5.35 -1.54 9.56
N PRO A 326 -4.11 -1.66 10.10
CA PRO A 326 -2.96 -2.03 9.27
C PRO A 326 -3.12 -3.38 8.56
N ASP A 327 -3.78 -4.35 9.20
CA ASP A 327 -3.95 -5.70 8.64
C ASP A 327 -5.12 -5.78 7.65
N ARG A 328 -6.23 -5.07 7.93
CA ARG A 328 -7.31 -4.94 6.96
C ARG A 328 -6.84 -4.24 5.68
N LEU A 329 -6.02 -3.20 5.81
CA LEU A 329 -5.42 -2.54 4.64
C LEU A 329 -4.44 -3.46 3.89
N ARG A 330 -3.65 -4.27 4.61
CA ARG A 330 -2.82 -5.32 4.02
C ARG A 330 -3.65 -6.34 3.24
N HIS A 331 -4.77 -6.81 3.79
CA HIS A 331 -5.66 -7.75 3.09
C HIS A 331 -6.20 -7.19 1.77
N ILE A 332 -6.65 -5.94 1.76
CA ILE A 332 -7.13 -5.30 0.53
C ILE A 332 -5.99 -5.23 -0.50
N ARG A 333 -4.78 -4.85 -0.09
CA ARG A 333 -3.60 -4.80 -0.98
C ARG A 333 -3.19 -6.19 -1.47
N GLN A 334 -3.31 -7.21 -0.63
CA GLN A 334 -3.11 -8.59 -1.01
C GLN A 334 -4.15 -9.01 -2.07
N ASP A 335 -5.42 -8.65 -1.91
CA ASP A 335 -6.46 -8.95 -2.89
C ASP A 335 -6.23 -8.24 -4.23
N ILE A 336 -5.72 -7.02 -4.22
CA ILE A 336 -5.29 -6.31 -5.44
C ILE A 336 -4.15 -7.07 -6.12
N SER A 337 -3.14 -7.48 -5.36
CA SER A 337 -1.99 -8.23 -5.88
C SER A 337 -2.39 -9.59 -6.45
N GLU A 338 -3.32 -10.28 -5.81
CA GLU A 338 -3.87 -11.58 -6.23
C GLU A 338 -4.99 -11.42 -7.28
N GLN A 339 -5.35 -10.18 -7.60
CA GLN A 339 -6.42 -9.81 -8.54
C GLN A 339 -7.78 -10.44 -8.19
N ARG A 340 -8.12 -10.45 -6.89
CA ARG A 340 -9.32 -11.08 -6.30
C ARG A 340 -10.51 -10.11 -6.16
N ALA A 341 -10.30 -8.79 -6.12
CA ALA A 341 -11.37 -7.81 -5.90
C ALA A 341 -11.13 -6.44 -6.57
N ASP A 342 -12.17 -5.63 -6.72
CA ASP A 342 -12.09 -4.20 -7.04
C ASP A 342 -11.62 -3.39 -5.82
N GLY A 343 -10.40 -3.68 -5.38
CA GLY A 343 -9.72 -2.99 -4.28
C GLY A 343 -8.88 -1.80 -4.74
N ALA A 344 -8.93 -1.43 -6.02
CA ALA A 344 -7.99 -0.49 -6.65
C ALA A 344 -7.90 0.87 -5.92
N TRP A 345 -8.97 1.26 -5.21
CA TRP A 345 -9.00 2.47 -4.38
C TRP A 345 -7.96 2.48 -3.24
N ALA A 346 -7.60 1.32 -2.70
CA ALA A 346 -6.69 1.18 -1.55
C ALA A 346 -5.21 1.05 -1.97
N GLU A 347 -4.93 0.77 -3.24
CA GLU A 347 -3.56 0.69 -3.77
C GLU A 347 -2.73 1.97 -3.49
N PRO A 348 -3.26 3.18 -3.70
CA PRO A 348 -2.56 4.43 -3.39
C PRO A 348 -2.81 4.93 -1.96
N MET A 349 -3.49 4.16 -1.10
CA MET A 349 -3.73 4.58 0.28
C MET A 349 -2.49 4.37 1.13
N ALA A 350 -2.07 5.39 1.85
CA ALA A 350 -1.09 5.31 2.93
C ALA A 350 -1.80 5.45 4.29
N LEU A 351 -1.12 4.97 5.33
CA LEU A 351 -1.64 4.88 6.69
C LEU A 351 -0.60 5.44 7.66
N LEU A 352 -0.99 6.47 8.40
CA LEU A 352 -0.33 6.90 9.62
C LEU A 352 -0.89 6.02 10.73
N TYR A 353 -0.02 5.35 11.46
CA TYR A 353 -0.39 4.62 12.69
C TYR A 353 0.73 4.88 13.70
N ASP A 354 0.47 5.85 14.56
CA ASP A 354 1.46 6.46 15.44
C ASP A 354 1.00 6.31 16.88
N ASP A 355 1.28 5.13 17.45
CA ASP A 355 0.93 4.75 18.82
C ASP A 355 1.91 5.40 19.82
N PRO A 356 1.47 6.33 20.69
CA PRO A 356 2.34 7.00 21.65
C PRO A 356 2.90 6.07 22.71
N ARG A 357 2.31 4.89 22.89
CA ARG A 357 2.79 3.91 23.87
C ARG A 357 4.01 3.13 23.36
N ARG A 358 4.37 3.31 22.09
CA ARG A 358 5.56 2.75 21.44
C ARG A 358 6.35 3.89 20.83
N PRO A 359 7.01 4.74 21.64
CA PRO A 359 7.72 5.91 21.13
C PRO A 359 8.83 5.50 20.17
N LEU A 360 9.06 6.31 19.13
CA LEU A 360 10.25 6.16 18.31
C LEU A 360 11.48 6.50 19.16
N PRO A 361 12.64 5.85 18.92
CA PRO A 361 13.89 6.21 19.57
C PRO A 361 14.14 7.72 19.50
N ALA A 362 14.49 8.33 20.63
CA ALA A 362 14.88 9.73 20.65
C ALA A 362 16.14 9.92 19.79
N GLU A 363 16.35 11.13 19.28
CA GLU A 363 17.64 11.47 18.71
C GLU A 363 18.71 11.22 19.77
N GLU A 364 19.74 10.44 19.45
CA GLU A 364 20.91 10.38 20.30
C GLU A 364 21.56 11.78 20.30
N THR A 365 21.23 12.60 21.28
CA THR A 365 22.05 13.75 21.66
C THR A 365 23.27 13.24 22.42
N GLY A 366 24.01 12.30 21.83
CA GLY A 366 25.34 11.98 22.29
C GLY A 366 26.18 13.23 22.13
N THR A 367 26.69 13.77 23.23
CA THR A 367 27.80 14.72 23.19
C THR A 367 28.88 14.09 22.31
N VAL A 368 29.02 14.62 21.10
CA VAL A 368 30.18 14.36 20.26
C VAL A 368 31.33 14.97 21.04
N ASP A 369 32.03 14.15 21.83
CA ASP A 369 33.33 14.49 22.36
C ASP A 369 34.21 14.73 21.14
N ALA A 370 34.31 16.00 20.73
CA ALA A 370 35.23 16.42 19.71
C ALA A 370 36.64 16.05 20.22
N PRO A 371 37.42 15.24 19.48
CA PRO A 371 38.81 15.01 19.86
C PRO A 371 39.53 16.35 19.82
N LEU A 372 40.17 16.68 20.96
CA LEU A 372 41.04 17.84 21.14
C LEU A 372 42.19 17.90 20.12
#